data_AF-A0A1N6EBA3-F1
#
_entry.id   AF-A0A1N6EBA3-F1
#
_cell.length_a   1.000
_cell.length_b   1.000
_cell.length_c   1.000
_cell.angle_alpha   90.00
_cell.angle_beta   90.00
_cell.angle_gamma   90.00
#
_symmetry.space_group_name_H-M   'P 1'
#
loop_
_entity.id
_entity.type
_entity.pdbx_description
1 polymer ?
#
loop_
_entity_poly.entity_id
_entity_poly.type
_entity_poly.pdbx_seq_one_letter_code
_entity_poly.pdbx_strand_id
1 'polypeptide(L)'
;MEKLINFKSAKKINSIEQNLILVERKKGIDFTAFTLSMEKIELSALQEICNRFLTINFIVNIKKQHNIPWNAIEFLHNRNISFGTLGDFMRFCNNEDNEILLDKEFYFVSRALRQHTAVKSFKRLDNRRIEIERFGLPSIIAIMINEYDVTGESIRFARDLYGDFKVVIKTNPNGSITTQAHNINTQLDIECCTWGEFLGKLNSKWR
;
A
#
# COMPACT_ATOMS: atom_id res chain seq x y z
N MET A 1 -8.26 7.11 18.28
CA MET A 1 -7.36 6.67 19.38
C MET A 1 -7.83 5.44 20.13
N GLU A 2 -9.12 5.23 20.43
CA GLU A 2 -9.59 4.05 21.18
C GLU A 2 -9.13 2.68 20.63
N LYS A 3 -9.04 2.55 19.30
CA LYS A 3 -8.52 1.33 18.66
C LYS A 3 -7.08 1.01 19.07
N LEU A 4 -6.30 1.98 19.56
CA LEU A 4 -4.88 1.85 19.91
C LEU A 4 -4.60 1.50 21.39
N ILE A 5 -5.55 1.72 22.29
CA ILE A 5 -5.28 1.71 23.74
C ILE A 5 -5.10 0.27 24.30
N ASN A 6 -5.57 -0.77 23.59
CA ASN A 6 -5.54 -2.16 24.06
C ASN A 6 -4.48 -3.05 23.37
N PHE A 7 -3.45 -2.47 22.75
CA PHE A 7 -2.47 -3.25 21.98
C PHE A 7 -1.41 -3.94 22.83
N LYS A 8 -1.44 -5.28 22.82
CA LYS A 8 -0.43 -6.14 23.48
C LYS A 8 0.98 -6.03 22.86
N SER A 9 1.14 -5.44 21.68
CA SER A 9 2.46 -5.25 21.04
C SER A 9 3.27 -4.12 21.66
N ALA A 10 2.61 -3.13 22.27
CA ALA A 10 3.29 -2.07 23.02
C ALA A 10 3.30 -2.40 24.52
N LYS A 11 4.26 -1.83 25.25
CA LYS A 11 4.24 -1.82 26.72
C LYS A 11 3.19 -0.83 27.20
N LYS A 12 3.16 0.35 26.60
CA LYS A 12 2.23 1.43 26.91
C LYS A 12 2.05 2.33 25.69
N ILE A 13 0.86 2.91 25.54
CA ILE A 13 0.59 3.94 24.55
C ILE A 13 -0.01 5.13 25.29
N ASN A 14 0.67 6.28 25.22
CA ASN A 14 0.23 7.51 25.85
C ASN A 14 -0.16 8.52 24.76
N SER A 15 -1.31 9.17 24.91
CA SER A 15 -1.61 10.35 24.09
C SER A 15 -0.73 11.51 24.53
N ILE A 16 -0.03 12.14 23.59
CA ILE A 16 0.72 13.39 23.84
C ILE A 16 -0.16 14.57 23.44
N GLU A 17 -0.71 14.52 22.22
CA GLU A 17 -1.64 15.50 21.65
C GLU A 17 -2.75 14.77 20.89
N GLN A 18 -3.75 15.51 20.39
CA GLN A 18 -5.02 15.00 19.85
C GLN A 18 -4.87 13.82 18.85
N ASN A 19 -3.78 13.80 18.07
CA ASN A 19 -3.46 12.73 17.11
C ASN A 19 -2.02 12.21 17.23
N LEU A 20 -1.22 12.68 18.21
CA LEU A 20 0.15 12.27 18.42
C LEU A 20 0.23 11.37 19.66
N ILE A 21 0.79 10.17 19.49
CA ILE A 21 0.95 9.20 20.56
C ILE A 21 2.43 8.89 20.79
N LEU A 22 2.79 8.65 22.04
CA LEU A 22 4.05 8.01 22.44
C LEU A 22 3.80 6.53 22.61
N VAL A 23 4.62 5.71 21.95
CA VAL A 23 4.58 4.26 22.06
C VAL A 23 5.81 3.82 22.83
N GLU A 24 5.58 3.36 24.06
CA GLU A 24 6.60 2.67 24.84
C GLU A 24 6.61 1.21 24.39
N ARG A 25 7.75 0.76 23.85
CA ARG A 25 7.87 -0.63 23.39
C ARG A 25 8.12 -1.57 24.56
N LYS A 26 7.78 -2.84 24.37
CA LYS A 26 8.18 -3.90 25.30
C LYS A 26 9.68 -4.21 25.21
N LYS A 27 10.24 -4.04 24.01
CA LYS A 27 11.64 -4.26 23.65
C LYS A 27 12.02 -3.26 22.58
N GLY A 28 13.24 -2.74 22.63
CA GLY A 28 13.74 -1.78 21.64
C GLY A 28 13.44 -0.32 21.98
N ILE A 29 13.51 0.52 20.95
CA ILE A 29 13.50 1.98 21.06
C ILE A 29 12.06 2.52 20.98
N ASP A 30 11.65 3.27 21.98
CA ASP A 30 10.36 3.97 21.99
C ASP A 30 10.24 4.93 20.78
N PHE A 31 9.00 5.23 20.39
CA PHE A 31 8.78 6.05 19.21
C PHE A 31 7.48 6.84 19.30
N THR A 32 7.38 7.92 18.52
CA THR A 32 6.12 8.66 18.39
C THR A 32 5.43 8.32 17.08
N ALA A 33 4.11 8.25 17.14
CA ALA A 33 3.29 8.01 15.97
C ALA A 33 2.15 9.02 15.85
N PHE A 34 1.85 9.40 14.61
CA PHE A 34 0.73 10.27 14.30
C PHE A 34 -0.42 9.47 13.68
N THR A 35 -1.64 9.68 14.17
CA THR A 35 -2.82 8.95 13.72
C THR A 35 -3.64 9.76 12.72
N LEU A 36 -3.96 9.15 11.58
CA LEU A 36 -4.81 9.68 10.52
C LEU A 36 -6.02 8.77 10.28
N SER A 37 -7.06 9.32 9.67
CA SER A 37 -8.20 8.53 9.20
C SER A 37 -8.70 9.05 7.87
N MET A 38 -7.84 8.99 6.85
CA MET A 38 -8.08 9.55 5.53
C MET A 38 -8.19 8.45 4.48
N GLU A 39 -9.06 8.68 3.50
CA GLU A 39 -9.21 7.77 2.36
C GLU A 39 -8.31 8.15 1.20
N LYS A 40 -8.14 9.44 0.95
CA LYS A 40 -7.13 9.98 0.03
C LYS A 40 -6.16 10.81 0.84
N ILE A 41 -4.88 10.49 0.77
CA ILE A 41 -3.82 11.17 1.51
C ILE A 41 -2.99 11.95 0.51
N GLU A 42 -2.94 13.26 0.70
CA GLU A 42 -2.14 14.15 -0.13
C GLU A 42 -0.78 14.44 0.50
N LEU A 43 0.21 14.72 -0.35
CA LEU A 43 1.55 15.11 0.11
C LEU A 43 1.50 16.37 0.99
N SER A 44 0.66 17.34 0.64
CA SER A 44 0.44 18.60 1.38
C SER A 44 0.04 18.35 2.83
N ALA A 45 -0.91 17.44 3.07
CA ALA A 45 -1.37 17.08 4.41
C ALA A 45 -0.23 16.45 5.24
N LEU A 46 0.58 15.58 4.63
CA LEU A 46 1.73 14.98 5.30
C LEU A 46 2.83 16.00 5.60
N GLN A 47 3.06 16.94 4.70
CA GLN A 47 4.00 18.05 4.91
C GLN A 47 3.57 18.91 6.11
N GLU A 48 2.30 19.27 6.21
CA GLU A 48 1.77 20.03 7.33
C GLU A 48 1.99 19.30 8.67
N ILE A 49 1.69 18.00 8.70
CA ILE A 49 1.89 17.15 9.89
C ILE A 49 3.37 17.09 10.28
N CYS A 50 4.26 16.78 9.34
CA CYS A 50 5.69 16.65 9.59
C CYS A 50 6.36 17.99 9.96
N ASN A 51 5.83 19.11 9.49
CA ASN A 51 6.32 20.44 9.86
C ASN A 51 5.89 20.82 11.28
N ARG A 52 4.70 20.38 11.71
CA ARG A 52 4.18 20.62 13.06
C ARG A 52 4.81 19.69 14.11
N PHE A 53 5.07 18.44 13.75
CA PHE A 53 5.52 17.40 14.67
C PHE A 53 6.85 16.78 14.20
N LEU A 54 7.95 17.28 14.78
CA LEU A 54 9.30 16.96 14.31
C LEU A 54 9.83 15.58 14.73
N THR A 55 9.19 14.93 15.71
CA THR A 55 9.69 13.67 16.30
C THR A 55 8.98 12.42 15.79
N ILE A 56 8.08 12.55 14.80
CA ILE A 56 7.28 11.43 14.28
C ILE A 56 8.21 10.37 13.70
N ASN A 57 8.02 9.11 14.11
CA ASN A 57 8.68 7.95 13.50
C ASN A 57 7.72 7.14 12.64
N PHE A 58 6.41 7.22 12.92
CA PHE A 58 5.39 6.46 12.22
C PHE A 58 4.12 7.28 11.99
N ILE A 59 3.55 7.21 10.80
CA ILE A 59 2.20 7.73 10.52
C ILE A 59 1.26 6.54 10.28
N VAL A 60 0.26 6.39 11.15
CA VAL A 60 -0.72 5.32 11.06
C VAL A 60 -2.04 5.84 10.48
N ASN A 61 -2.46 5.28 9.34
CA ASN A 61 -3.80 5.52 8.82
C ASN A 61 -4.77 4.44 9.31
N ILE A 62 -5.84 4.86 9.98
CA ILE A 62 -6.85 3.97 10.54
C ILE A 62 -7.74 3.37 9.44
N LYS A 63 -7.96 4.10 8.33
CA LYS A 63 -8.70 3.56 7.18
C LYS A 63 -7.84 2.52 6.45
N LYS A 64 -8.32 1.26 6.41
CA LYS A 64 -7.63 0.15 5.74
C LYS A 64 -7.54 0.39 4.22
N GLN A 65 -8.66 0.78 3.62
CA GLN A 65 -8.71 1.18 2.22
C GLN A 65 -8.41 2.68 2.13
N HIS A 66 -7.29 3.01 1.49
CA HIS A 66 -6.84 4.38 1.28
C HIS A 66 -5.89 4.47 0.09
N ASN A 67 -5.83 5.63 -0.54
CA ASN A 67 -4.82 6.00 -1.52
C ASN A 67 -3.79 6.93 -0.89
N ILE A 68 -2.52 6.64 -1.11
CA ILE A 68 -1.40 7.56 -0.84
C ILE A 68 -0.46 7.52 -2.05
N PRO A 69 -0.18 8.67 -2.70
CA PRO A 69 0.65 8.71 -3.90
C PRO A 69 2.11 8.41 -3.57
N TRP A 70 2.87 7.91 -4.55
CA TRP A 70 4.24 7.48 -4.31
C TRP A 70 5.16 8.61 -3.82
N ASN A 71 4.99 9.82 -4.36
CA ASN A 71 5.75 11.00 -3.92
C ASN A 71 5.52 11.35 -2.44
N ALA A 72 4.34 11.07 -1.89
CA ALA A 72 4.03 11.19 -0.47
C ALA A 72 4.77 10.15 0.36
N ILE A 73 4.80 8.89 -0.10
CA ILE A 73 5.57 7.83 0.57
C ILE A 73 7.07 8.14 0.54
N GLU A 74 7.60 8.57 -0.60
CA GLU A 74 9.00 8.95 -0.78
C GLU A 74 9.39 10.13 0.12
N PHE A 75 8.52 11.15 0.22
CA PHE A 75 8.69 12.27 1.15
C PHE A 75 8.88 11.81 2.61
N LEU A 76 8.09 10.82 3.05
CA LEU A 76 8.18 10.27 4.40
C LEU A 76 9.46 9.42 4.59
N HIS A 77 9.79 8.58 3.62
CA HIS A 77 11.02 7.77 3.65
C HIS A 77 12.28 8.64 3.73
N ASN A 78 12.32 9.75 2.99
CA ASN A 78 13.44 10.71 3.04
C ASN A 78 13.58 11.40 4.41
N ARG A 79 12.56 11.32 5.27
CA ARG A 79 12.58 11.80 6.67
C ARG A 79 12.74 10.68 7.69
N ASN A 80 12.99 9.44 7.24
CA ASN A 80 13.00 8.25 8.08
C ASN A 80 11.68 8.05 8.85
N ILE A 81 10.54 8.38 8.21
CA ILE A 81 9.19 8.20 8.76
C ILE A 81 8.52 7.03 8.04
N SER A 82 8.10 6.05 8.82
CA SER A 82 7.29 4.92 8.32
C SER A 82 5.83 5.33 8.15
N PHE A 83 5.15 4.72 7.18
CA PHE A 83 3.71 4.88 6.99
C PHE A 83 3.03 3.53 6.87
N GLY A 84 1.81 3.41 7.40
CA GLY A 84 1.01 2.22 7.14
C GLY A 84 -0.33 2.19 7.84
N THR A 85 -1.00 1.04 7.72
CA THR A 85 -2.27 0.77 8.40
C THR A 85 -2.05 0.40 9.86
N LEU A 86 -3.14 0.14 10.59
CA LEU A 86 -3.06 -0.42 11.94
C LEU A 86 -2.28 -1.74 12.01
N GLY A 87 -2.38 -2.58 10.97
CA GLY A 87 -1.59 -3.81 10.85
C GLY A 87 -0.10 -3.56 10.77
N ASP A 88 0.28 -2.55 10.00
CA ASP A 88 1.66 -2.12 9.80
C ASP A 88 2.22 -1.46 11.06
N PHE A 89 1.43 -0.64 11.74
CA PHE A 89 1.78 -0.08 13.04
C PHE A 89 2.06 -1.18 14.07
N MET A 90 1.23 -2.23 14.13
CA MET A 90 1.48 -3.37 15.04
C MET A 90 2.79 -4.10 14.70
N ARG A 91 3.06 -4.31 13.41
CA ARG A 91 4.33 -4.91 12.96
C ARG A 91 5.50 -4.01 13.32
N PHE A 92 5.35 -2.71 13.12
CA PHE A 92 6.35 -1.72 13.49
C PHE A 92 6.62 -1.77 14.99
N CYS A 93 5.60 -1.81 15.86
CA CYS A 93 5.72 -1.97 17.32
C CYS A 93 6.50 -3.22 17.77
N ASN A 94 6.54 -4.26 16.95
CA ASN A 94 7.25 -5.50 17.26
C ASN A 94 8.72 -5.50 16.81
N ASN A 95 9.15 -4.52 16.00
CA ASN A 95 10.57 -4.31 15.70
C ASN A 95 11.28 -3.68 16.91
N GLU A 96 12.60 -3.89 17.03
CA GLU A 96 13.37 -3.30 18.14
C GLU A 96 13.92 -1.90 17.80
N ASP A 97 14.00 -1.58 16.51
CA ASP A 97 14.43 -0.29 15.99
C ASP A 97 13.26 0.50 15.35
N ASN A 98 13.61 1.70 14.87
CA ASN A 98 12.70 2.59 14.16
C ASN A 98 13.08 2.69 12.67
N GLU A 99 13.59 1.60 12.06
CA GLU A 99 13.88 1.56 10.63
C GLU A 99 12.60 1.65 9.78
N ILE A 100 12.73 2.16 8.54
CA ILE A 100 11.61 2.28 7.61
C ILE A 100 10.93 0.93 7.39
N LEU A 101 9.62 0.89 7.64
CA LEU A 101 8.80 -0.26 7.33
C LEU A 101 8.60 -0.39 5.81
N LEU A 102 9.24 -1.40 5.22
CA LEU A 102 9.09 -1.68 3.80
C LEU A 102 7.75 -2.34 3.48
N ASP A 103 7.17 -1.90 2.35
CA ASP A 103 6.01 -2.54 1.74
C ASP A 103 6.42 -3.89 1.13
N LYS A 104 6.06 -4.96 1.83
CA LYS A 104 6.37 -6.34 1.43
C LYS A 104 5.70 -6.75 0.13
N GLU A 105 4.49 -6.28 -0.13
CA GLU A 105 3.73 -6.60 -1.34
C GLU A 105 4.41 -5.97 -2.54
N PHE A 106 4.75 -4.68 -2.44
CA PHE A 106 5.49 -3.99 -3.50
C PHE A 106 6.91 -4.56 -3.68
N TYR A 107 7.61 -4.93 -2.60
CA TYR A 107 8.92 -5.58 -2.69
C TYR A 107 8.85 -6.91 -3.46
N PHE A 108 7.84 -7.75 -3.17
CA PHE A 108 7.60 -9.00 -3.87
C PHE A 108 7.36 -8.78 -5.37
N VAL A 109 6.44 -7.89 -5.72
CA VAL A 109 6.09 -7.59 -7.12
C VAL A 109 7.29 -6.99 -7.87
N SER A 110 7.95 -5.99 -7.29
CA SER A 110 9.10 -5.32 -7.91
C SER A 110 10.28 -6.26 -8.15
N ARG A 111 10.52 -7.23 -7.25
CA ARG A 111 11.57 -8.23 -7.43
C ARG A 111 11.33 -9.09 -8.68
N ALA A 112 10.10 -9.57 -8.89
CA ALA A 112 9.81 -10.38 -10.07
C ALA A 112 9.85 -9.57 -11.36
N LEU A 113 9.33 -8.33 -11.34
CA LEU A 113 9.36 -7.44 -12.51
C LEU A 113 10.80 -7.13 -12.94
N ARG A 114 11.72 -6.92 -12.00
CA ARG A 114 13.16 -6.76 -12.30
C ARG A 114 13.79 -7.97 -13.00
N GLN A 115 13.23 -9.16 -12.79
CA GLN A 115 13.76 -10.42 -13.34
C GLN A 115 13.05 -10.83 -14.63
N HIS A 116 11.97 -10.14 -15.02
CA HIS A 116 11.13 -10.53 -16.14
C HIS A 116 11.65 -9.92 -17.46
N THR A 117 11.96 -10.77 -18.44
CA THR A 117 12.62 -10.36 -19.70
C THR A 117 11.79 -9.41 -20.58
N ALA A 118 10.46 -9.46 -20.50
CA ALA A 118 9.60 -8.52 -21.22
C ALA A 118 9.48 -7.12 -20.57
N VAL A 119 9.95 -6.94 -19.34
CA VAL A 119 9.86 -5.67 -18.61
C VAL A 119 11.10 -4.84 -18.87
N LYS A 120 10.89 -3.62 -19.39
CA LYS A 120 11.97 -2.63 -19.62
C LYS A 120 12.22 -1.82 -18.36
N SER A 121 11.15 -1.33 -17.74
CA SER A 121 11.20 -0.55 -16.52
C SER A 121 9.85 -0.62 -15.80
N PHE A 122 9.79 -0.18 -14.55
CA PHE A 122 8.54 0.03 -13.85
C PHE A 122 8.68 1.15 -12.83
N LYS A 123 7.58 1.82 -12.52
CA LYS A 123 7.51 2.84 -11.47
C LYS A 123 6.26 2.68 -10.63
N ARG A 124 6.40 2.93 -9.33
CA ARG A 124 5.28 2.97 -8.40
C ARG A 124 4.53 4.28 -8.59
N LEU A 125 3.20 4.22 -8.70
CA LEU A 125 2.36 5.42 -8.82
C LEU A 125 1.79 5.83 -7.45
N ASP A 126 1.35 4.85 -6.67
CA ASP A 126 0.78 5.03 -5.35
C ASP A 126 0.97 3.74 -4.52
N ASN A 127 0.25 3.62 -3.41
CA ASN A 127 0.36 2.44 -2.56
C ASN A 127 -0.10 1.12 -3.22
N ARG A 128 -0.85 1.15 -4.33
CA ARG A 128 -1.39 -0.05 -4.99
C ARG A 128 -1.04 -0.19 -6.47
N ARG A 129 -0.80 0.91 -7.18
CA ARG A 129 -0.59 0.90 -8.63
C ARG A 129 0.88 0.96 -9.02
N ILE A 130 1.17 0.25 -10.10
CA ILE A 130 2.47 0.19 -10.75
C ILE A 130 2.29 0.42 -12.25
N GLU A 131 3.07 1.32 -12.82
CA GLU A 131 3.20 1.46 -14.27
C GLU A 131 4.39 0.63 -14.73
N ILE A 132 4.18 -0.17 -15.76
CA ILE A 132 5.16 -1.14 -16.26
C ILE A 132 5.39 -0.85 -17.74
N GLU A 133 6.62 -0.46 -18.06
CA GLU A 133 7.08 -0.29 -19.42
C GLU A 133 7.63 -1.63 -19.94
N ARG A 134 7.24 -2.00 -21.15
CA ARG A 134 7.55 -3.31 -21.73
C ARG A 134 8.27 -3.15 -23.06
N PHE A 135 9.12 -4.12 -23.40
CA PHE A 135 9.83 -4.09 -24.68
C PHE A 135 8.87 -4.39 -25.84
N GLY A 136 8.82 -3.48 -26.82
CA GLY A 136 8.02 -3.65 -28.04
C GLY A 136 6.49 -3.69 -27.83
N LEU A 137 6.02 -3.40 -26.61
CA LEU A 137 4.61 -3.42 -26.23
C LEU A 137 4.24 -2.14 -25.47
N PRO A 138 2.97 -1.70 -25.54
CA PRO A 138 2.51 -0.54 -24.77
C PRO A 138 2.72 -0.73 -23.27
N SER A 139 3.03 0.37 -22.57
CA SER A 139 3.02 0.39 -21.10
C SER A 139 1.64 0.04 -20.55
N ILE A 140 1.62 -0.56 -19.37
CA ILE A 140 0.37 -0.88 -18.67
C ILE A 140 0.41 -0.35 -17.25
N ILE A 141 -0.74 0.07 -16.75
CA ILE A 141 -0.95 0.35 -15.33
C ILE A 141 -1.67 -0.85 -14.73
N ALA A 142 -1.05 -1.46 -13.73
CA ALA A 142 -1.63 -2.54 -12.97
C ALA A 142 -1.91 -2.11 -11.53
N ILE A 143 -2.98 -2.63 -10.93
CA ILE A 143 -3.30 -2.46 -9.52
C ILE A 143 -3.16 -3.78 -8.77
N MET A 144 -2.54 -3.73 -7.59
CA MET A 144 -2.38 -4.88 -6.71
C MET A 144 -3.55 -4.94 -5.71
N ILE A 145 -4.28 -6.05 -5.66
CA ILE A 145 -5.37 -6.29 -4.70
C ILE A 145 -5.05 -7.53 -3.86
N ASN A 146 -4.87 -7.32 -2.56
CA ASN A 146 -4.60 -8.35 -1.56
C ASN A 146 -5.86 -8.67 -0.74
N GLU A 147 -6.93 -9.04 -1.44
CA GLU A 147 -8.17 -9.53 -0.85
C GLU A 147 -8.24 -11.05 -0.97
N TYR A 148 -9.01 -11.71 -0.10
CA TYR A 148 -9.21 -13.15 -0.18
C TYR A 148 -9.89 -13.50 -1.49
N ASP A 149 -11.06 -12.91 -1.74
CA ASP A 149 -11.73 -12.97 -3.03
C ASP A 149 -11.74 -11.58 -3.68
N VAL A 150 -11.29 -11.50 -4.92
CA VAL A 150 -11.43 -10.29 -5.74
C VAL A 150 -12.83 -10.31 -6.35
N THR A 151 -13.66 -9.36 -5.92
CA THR A 151 -15.04 -9.23 -6.36
C THR A 151 -15.20 -8.13 -7.39
N GLY A 152 -16.37 -8.09 -8.03
CA GLY A 152 -16.69 -6.99 -8.91
C GLY A 152 -16.69 -5.63 -8.19
N GLU A 153 -17.18 -5.60 -6.95
CA GLU A 153 -17.19 -4.40 -6.11
C GLU A 153 -15.77 -3.94 -5.77
N SER A 154 -14.86 -4.90 -5.49
CA SER A 154 -13.44 -4.62 -5.26
C SER A 154 -12.82 -3.84 -6.43
N ILE A 155 -13.19 -4.19 -7.67
CA ILE A 155 -12.68 -3.53 -8.89
C ILE A 155 -13.26 -2.12 -9.02
N ARG A 156 -14.57 -1.94 -8.84
CA ARG A 156 -15.22 -0.62 -8.92
C ARG A 156 -14.62 0.33 -7.88
N PHE A 157 -14.57 -0.13 -6.63
CA PHE A 157 -13.96 0.62 -5.54
C PHE A 157 -12.49 1.00 -5.84
N ALA A 158 -11.72 0.04 -6.37
CA ALA A 158 -10.34 0.31 -6.76
C ALA A 158 -10.25 1.38 -7.87
N ARG A 159 -11.14 1.36 -8.85
CA ARG A 159 -11.18 2.38 -9.91
C ARG A 159 -11.52 3.76 -9.37
N ASP A 160 -12.48 3.85 -8.46
CA ASP A 160 -12.90 5.12 -7.86
C ASP A 160 -11.80 5.73 -6.97
N LEU A 161 -11.08 4.87 -6.24
CA LEU A 161 -10.07 5.31 -5.27
C LEU A 161 -8.71 5.60 -5.91
N TYR A 162 -8.25 4.73 -6.81
CA TYR A 162 -6.91 4.81 -7.39
C TYR A 162 -6.92 5.39 -8.80
N GLY A 163 -8.06 5.48 -9.48
CA GLY A 163 -8.15 5.92 -10.87
C GLY A 163 -7.92 4.77 -11.85
N ASP A 164 -7.59 5.10 -13.11
CA ASP A 164 -7.53 4.11 -14.17
C ASP A 164 -6.35 3.13 -14.03
N PHE A 165 -6.62 1.89 -14.42
CA PHE A 165 -5.67 0.79 -14.58
C PHE A 165 -6.26 -0.20 -15.59
N LYS A 166 -5.39 -0.94 -16.28
CA LYS A 166 -5.77 -1.95 -17.27
C LYS A 166 -5.86 -3.35 -16.66
N VAL A 167 -5.23 -3.54 -15.51
CA VAL A 167 -4.98 -4.86 -14.92
C VAL A 167 -5.24 -4.86 -13.42
N VAL A 168 -5.93 -5.87 -12.93
CA VAL A 168 -5.98 -6.21 -11.50
C VAL A 168 -5.10 -7.44 -11.26
N ILE A 169 -4.15 -7.31 -10.36
CA ILE A 169 -3.27 -8.38 -9.91
C ILE A 169 -3.76 -8.85 -8.54
N LYS A 170 -4.27 -10.08 -8.47
CA LYS A 170 -4.53 -10.73 -7.18
C LYS A 170 -3.21 -11.20 -6.58
N THR A 171 -2.77 -10.54 -5.51
CA THR A 171 -1.50 -10.84 -4.82
C THR A 171 -1.68 -11.81 -3.67
N ASN A 172 -2.90 -11.95 -3.13
CA ASN A 172 -3.20 -13.00 -2.15
C ASN A 172 -3.24 -14.36 -2.87
N PRO A 173 -2.38 -15.33 -2.55
CA PRO A 173 -2.48 -16.66 -3.15
C PRO A 173 -3.70 -17.43 -2.62
N ASN A 174 -4.26 -17.03 -1.49
CA ASN A 174 -5.41 -17.68 -0.87
C ASN A 174 -6.71 -17.02 -1.36
N GLY A 175 -7.64 -17.81 -1.85
CA GLY A 175 -8.93 -17.39 -2.42
C GLY A 175 -8.91 -17.13 -3.92
N SER A 176 -9.96 -16.54 -4.47
CA SER A 176 -10.29 -16.58 -5.90
C SER A 176 -10.53 -15.21 -6.55
N ILE A 177 -10.57 -15.17 -7.87
CA ILE A 177 -11.19 -14.08 -8.63
C ILE A 177 -12.61 -14.56 -8.94
N THR A 178 -13.61 -13.83 -8.47
CA THR A 178 -15.01 -14.31 -8.57
C THR A 178 -15.56 -14.16 -9.99
N THR A 179 -16.60 -14.92 -10.33
CA THR A 179 -17.31 -14.77 -11.61
C THR A 179 -17.84 -13.35 -11.82
N GLN A 180 -18.26 -12.67 -10.75
CA GLN A 180 -18.71 -11.27 -10.82
C GLN A 180 -17.58 -10.32 -11.23
N ALA A 181 -16.36 -10.55 -10.73
CA ALA A 181 -15.18 -9.79 -11.16
C ALA A 181 -14.93 -9.98 -12.67
N HIS A 182 -15.04 -11.21 -13.17
CA HIS A 182 -14.92 -11.49 -14.62
C HIS A 182 -16.01 -10.81 -15.46
N ASN A 183 -17.23 -10.66 -14.95
CA ASN A 183 -18.29 -9.94 -15.69
C ASN A 183 -18.01 -8.44 -15.80
N ILE A 184 -17.46 -7.84 -14.74
CA ILE A 184 -17.10 -6.41 -14.73
C ILE A 184 -15.89 -6.12 -15.62
N ASN A 185 -14.94 -7.06 -15.71
CA ASN A 185 -13.78 -6.96 -16.59
C ASN A 185 -14.18 -6.60 -18.03
N THR A 186 -15.18 -7.28 -18.58
CA THR A 186 -15.69 -7.03 -19.94
C THR A 186 -16.33 -5.66 -20.08
N GLN A 187 -16.99 -5.15 -19.03
CA GLN A 187 -17.65 -3.84 -19.07
C GLN A 187 -16.67 -2.67 -18.93
N LEU A 188 -15.65 -2.85 -18.09
CA LEU A 188 -14.68 -1.79 -17.77
C LEU A 188 -13.41 -1.85 -18.61
N ASP A 189 -13.30 -2.86 -19.46
CA ASP A 189 -12.12 -3.14 -20.28
C ASP A 189 -10.85 -3.34 -19.43
N ILE A 190 -11.04 -4.04 -18.30
CA ILE A 190 -10.03 -4.35 -17.28
C ILE A 190 -9.83 -5.87 -17.24
N GLU A 191 -8.60 -6.32 -17.05
CA GLU A 191 -8.31 -7.74 -16.95
C GLU A 191 -7.83 -8.13 -15.55
N CYS A 192 -8.51 -9.10 -14.92
CA CYS A 192 -8.10 -9.66 -13.64
C CYS A 192 -7.21 -10.89 -13.84
N CYS A 193 -6.09 -10.94 -13.13
CA CYS A 193 -5.13 -12.04 -13.19
C CYS A 193 -4.70 -12.45 -11.78
N THR A 194 -4.48 -13.74 -11.59
CA THR A 194 -3.58 -14.23 -10.56
C THR A 194 -2.16 -13.76 -10.86
N TRP A 195 -1.27 -13.83 -9.87
CA TRP A 195 0.12 -13.43 -10.05
C TRP A 195 0.84 -14.17 -11.19
N GLY A 196 0.64 -15.48 -11.33
CA GLY A 196 1.26 -16.27 -12.39
C GLY A 196 0.74 -15.92 -13.79
N GLU A 197 -0.58 -15.76 -13.93
CA GLU A 197 -1.21 -15.33 -15.19
C GLU A 197 -0.73 -13.95 -15.62
N PHE A 198 -0.60 -13.04 -14.65
CA PHE A 198 -0.11 -11.69 -14.89
C PHE A 198 1.31 -11.72 -15.50
N LEU A 199 2.23 -12.49 -14.92
CA LEU A 199 3.59 -12.62 -15.45
C LEU A 199 3.58 -13.18 -16.88
N GLY A 200 2.78 -14.21 -17.16
CA GLY A 200 2.62 -14.74 -18.52
C GLY A 200 2.16 -13.66 -19.51
N LYS A 201 1.16 -12.86 -19.12
CA LYS A 201 0.56 -11.80 -19.96
C LYS A 201 1.42 -10.56 -20.15
N LEU A 202 2.51 -10.39 -19.40
CA LEU A 202 3.47 -9.32 -19.68
C LEU A 202 4.03 -9.43 -21.10
N ASN A 203 4.10 -10.64 -21.66
CA ASN A 203 4.57 -10.91 -23.02
C ASN A 203 3.53 -10.62 -24.13
N SER A 204 2.31 -10.24 -23.77
CA SER A 204 1.17 -10.16 -24.69
C SER A 204 0.62 -8.75 -24.81
N LYS A 205 -0.09 -8.47 -25.91
CA LYS A 205 -0.93 -7.28 -26.00
C LYS A 205 -2.17 -7.48 -25.11
N TRP A 206 -2.53 -6.43 -24.41
CA TRP A 206 -3.73 -6.36 -23.58
C TRP A 206 -4.80 -5.74 -24.46
N ARG A 207 -5.96 -6.40 -24.56
CA ARG A 207 -7.11 -5.83 -25.25
C ARG A 207 -7.69 -4.70 -24.43
#